data_AF-A0A8H6WIZ3-F1
#
_entry.id   AF-A0A8H6WIZ3-F1
#
_cell.length_a   1.000
_cell.length_b   1.000
_cell.length_c   1.000
_cell.angle_alpha   90.00
_cell.angle_beta   90.00
_cell.angle_gamma   90.00
#
_symmetry.space_group_name_H-M   'P 1'
#
loop_
_entity.id
_entity.type
_entity.pdbx_description
1 polymer ?
#
loop_
_entity_poly.entity_id
_entity_poly.type
_entity_poly.pdbx_seq_one_letter_code
_entity_poly.pdbx_strand_id
1 'polypeptide(L)'
;MHLRRLFSALASHCPSCSRPLATRLPACSQCGTIAPIPPSVGFHELFALPSRPNPFVVDQSLLKRRFREAQAACHPDSWVSKGQVRATRLHIRATSDDLLQKQQDIAQNLSSQLNEAYNALASPLRRAEYILAQNGLPIGEADHLEDIELITEIMEVRESIDEAEDAERLSEIGAENDGKCNVMLWGGRLKEIGQIKLGGRLGN
;
A
#
# COMPACT_ATOMS: atom_id res chain seq x y z
N MET A 1 -32.22 -11.92 1.50
CA MET A 1 -31.13 -12.41 0.64
C MET A 1 -30.92 -11.42 -0.51
N HIS A 2 -30.11 -10.37 -0.31
CA HIS A 2 -29.72 -9.48 -1.41
C HIS A 2 -28.25 -9.74 -1.74
N LEU A 3 -28.03 -10.36 -2.90
CA LEU A 3 -26.71 -10.51 -3.49
C LEU A 3 -26.14 -9.12 -3.79
N ARG A 4 -25.24 -8.65 -2.93
CA ARG A 4 -24.24 -7.65 -3.27
C ARG A 4 -23.43 -8.21 -4.44
N ARG A 5 -23.77 -7.81 -5.67
CA ARG A 5 -22.85 -7.90 -6.80
C ARG A 5 -21.69 -6.95 -6.47
N LEU A 6 -20.62 -7.51 -5.92
CA LEU A 6 -19.33 -6.86 -5.76
C LEU A 6 -18.79 -6.58 -7.17
N PHE A 7 -19.14 -5.41 -7.73
CA PHE A 7 -18.39 -4.86 -8.84
C PHE A 7 -16.97 -4.61 -8.33
N SER A 8 -16.00 -5.36 -8.84
CA SER A 8 -14.57 -5.01 -8.80
C SER A 8 -14.45 -3.54 -9.24
N ALA A 9 -14.17 -2.64 -8.30
CA ALA A 9 -14.28 -1.19 -8.51
C ALA A 9 -13.20 -0.64 -9.45
N LEU A 10 -12.20 -1.45 -9.80
CA LEU A 10 -11.14 -1.14 -10.74
C LEU A 10 -11.34 -1.86 -12.09
N ALA A 11 -11.61 -1.09 -13.14
CA ALA A 11 -11.86 -1.59 -14.48
C ALA A 11 -10.57 -2.14 -15.13
N SER A 12 -10.66 -3.31 -15.77
CA SER A 12 -9.58 -3.88 -16.58
C SER A 12 -9.51 -3.27 -17.99
N HIS A 13 -10.53 -2.50 -18.38
CA HIS A 13 -10.67 -1.89 -19.69
C HIS A 13 -11.05 -0.41 -19.54
N CYS A 14 -10.59 0.41 -20.49
CA CYS A 14 -10.89 1.83 -20.49
C CYS A 14 -12.37 2.08 -20.81
N PRO A 15 -13.10 2.89 -20.02
CA PRO A 15 -14.52 3.18 -20.26
C PRO A 15 -14.78 4.02 -21.52
N SER A 16 -13.75 4.67 -22.08
CA SER A 16 -13.88 5.54 -23.27
C SER A 16 -13.45 4.87 -24.57
N CYS A 17 -12.52 3.91 -24.54
CA CYS A 17 -11.97 3.31 -25.76
C CYS A 17 -11.92 1.77 -25.73
N SER A 18 -12.42 1.15 -24.67
CA SER A 18 -12.50 -0.31 -24.47
C SER A 18 -11.17 -1.07 -24.55
N ARG A 19 -10.03 -0.38 -24.62
CA ARG A 19 -8.70 -1.02 -24.62
C ARG A 19 -8.34 -1.52 -23.21
N PRO A 20 -7.58 -2.62 -23.10
CA PRO A 20 -7.10 -3.12 -21.82
C PRO A 20 -6.17 -2.09 -21.17
N LEU A 21 -6.32 -1.91 -19.86
CA LEU A 21 -5.46 -1.05 -19.06
C LEU A 21 -4.26 -1.85 -18.56
N ALA A 22 -3.07 -1.23 -18.58
CA ALA A 22 -1.84 -1.86 -18.09
C ALA A 22 -1.85 -2.09 -16.58
N THR A 23 -2.61 -1.28 -15.85
CA THR A 23 -2.78 -1.36 -14.41
C THR A 23 -4.27 -1.35 -14.06
N ARG A 24 -4.59 -1.54 -12.78
CA ARG A 24 -5.96 -1.42 -12.28
C ARG A 24 -6.48 0.03 -12.26
N LEU A 25 -5.59 1.01 -12.47
CA LEU A 25 -5.95 2.42 -12.42
C LEU A 25 -6.74 2.83 -13.66
N PRO A 26 -7.74 3.71 -13.53
CA PRO A 26 -8.51 4.26 -14.63
C PRO A 26 -7.70 5.33 -15.40
N ALA A 27 -6.50 4.99 -15.87
CA ALA A 27 -5.54 5.87 -16.51
C ALA A 27 -5.13 5.29 -17.87
N CYS A 28 -5.75 5.77 -18.96
CA CYS A 28 -5.54 5.24 -20.31
C CYS A 28 -4.53 6.07 -21.11
N SER A 29 -3.41 5.45 -21.47
CA SER A 29 -2.36 6.07 -22.30
C SER A 29 -2.76 6.29 -23.77
N GLN A 30 -3.78 5.59 -24.27
CA GLN A 30 -4.15 5.57 -25.70
C GLN A 30 -5.23 6.59 -26.08
N CYS A 31 -6.16 6.87 -25.16
CA CYS A 31 -7.20 7.88 -25.34
C CYS A 31 -7.08 9.09 -24.42
N GLY A 32 -6.06 9.13 -23.56
CA GLY A 32 -5.85 10.24 -22.63
C GLY A 32 -6.99 10.40 -21.62
N THR A 33 -7.71 9.32 -21.30
CA THR A 33 -8.78 9.36 -20.29
C THR A 33 -8.22 8.96 -18.94
N ILE A 34 -8.37 9.85 -17.96
CA ILE A 34 -8.10 9.60 -16.55
C ILE A 34 -9.35 9.90 -15.72
N ALA A 35 -9.60 9.11 -14.67
CA ALA A 35 -10.73 9.29 -13.77
C ALA A 35 -10.29 9.10 -12.31
N PRO A 36 -11.01 9.67 -11.33
CA PRO A 36 -10.74 9.41 -9.92
C PRO A 36 -11.12 7.96 -9.53
N ILE A 37 -10.47 7.45 -8.48
CA ILE A 37 -10.80 6.16 -7.86
C ILE A 37 -11.71 6.41 -6.66
N PRO A 38 -12.77 5.61 -6.46
CA PRO A 38 -13.62 5.76 -5.28
C PRO A 38 -12.85 5.40 -4.00
N PRO A 39 -13.13 6.08 -2.87
CA PRO A 39 -12.41 5.86 -1.60
C PRO A 39 -12.67 4.47 -0.98
N SER A 40 -13.64 3.71 -1.51
CA SER A 40 -13.96 2.35 -1.07
C SER A 40 -12.97 1.29 -1.56
N VAL A 41 -12.02 1.65 -2.42
CA VAL A 41 -11.04 0.71 -2.96
C VAL A 41 -9.92 0.49 -1.95
N GLY A 42 -9.69 -0.78 -1.60
CA GLY A 42 -8.58 -1.15 -0.71
C GLY A 42 -7.21 -1.02 -1.37
N PHE A 43 -6.18 -0.80 -0.56
CA PHE A 43 -4.79 -0.64 -1.03
C PHE A 43 -4.26 -1.91 -1.72
N HIS A 44 -4.63 -3.10 -1.26
CA HIS A 44 -4.28 -4.34 -1.95
C HIS A 44 -4.89 -4.41 -3.36
N GLU A 45 -6.12 -3.93 -3.54
CA GLU A 45 -6.80 -3.95 -4.84
C GLU A 45 -6.16 -2.98 -5.83
N LEU A 46 -5.72 -1.79 -5.37
CA LEU A 46 -5.00 -0.80 -6.18
C LEU A 46 -3.78 -1.39 -6.90
N PHE A 47 -3.03 -2.24 -6.21
CA PHE A 47 -1.82 -2.88 -6.74
C PHE A 47 -2.05 -4.29 -7.30
N ALA A 48 -3.30 -4.76 -7.36
CA ALA A 48 -3.66 -6.12 -7.73
C ALA A 48 -2.91 -7.19 -6.91
N LEU A 49 -2.76 -6.94 -5.61
CA LEU A 49 -2.15 -7.84 -4.64
C LEU A 49 -3.21 -8.76 -4.03
N PRO A 50 -2.87 -10.04 -3.74
CA PRO A 50 -3.78 -10.92 -3.04
C PRO A 50 -3.96 -10.45 -1.59
N SER A 51 -5.21 -10.26 -1.16
CA SER A 51 -5.56 -9.93 0.23
C SER A 51 -5.98 -11.15 1.05
N ARG A 52 -6.11 -12.33 0.41
CA ARG A 52 -6.46 -13.61 1.05
C ARG A 52 -5.36 -14.64 0.82
N PRO A 53 -5.15 -15.60 1.74
CA PRO A 53 -5.88 -15.79 3.01
C PRO A 53 -5.49 -14.80 4.12
N ASN A 54 -4.32 -14.16 4.01
CA ASN A 54 -3.82 -13.23 5.01
C ASN A 54 -3.38 -11.90 4.34
N PRO A 55 -4.06 -10.78 4.59
CA PRO A 55 -3.74 -9.48 3.97
C PRO A 55 -2.43 -8.87 4.52
N PHE A 56 -1.92 -9.34 5.65
CA PHE A 56 -0.66 -8.87 6.22
C PHE A 56 0.55 -9.37 5.42
N VAL A 57 0.42 -10.50 4.72
CA VAL A 57 1.49 -11.09 3.92
C VAL A 57 1.56 -10.41 2.56
N VAL A 58 2.50 -9.49 2.40
CA VAL A 58 2.71 -8.75 1.16
C VAL A 58 4.12 -9.00 0.63
N ASP A 59 4.22 -9.43 -0.62
CA ASP A 59 5.48 -9.50 -1.36
C ASP A 59 5.97 -8.09 -1.71
N GLN A 60 7.04 -7.66 -1.05
CA GLN A 60 7.61 -6.32 -1.21
C GLN A 60 8.17 -6.08 -2.62
N SER A 61 8.71 -7.12 -3.26
CA SER A 61 9.24 -7.01 -4.62
C SER A 61 8.11 -6.78 -5.62
N LEU A 62 7.01 -7.52 -5.46
CA LEU A 62 5.80 -7.36 -6.27
C LEU A 62 5.15 -6.01 -6.03
N LEU A 63 5.00 -5.59 -4.77
CA LEU A 63 4.45 -4.28 -4.40
C LEU A 63 5.25 -3.15 -5.06
N LYS A 64 6.57 -3.16 -4.94
CA LYS A 64 7.45 -2.14 -5.53
C LYS A 64 7.34 -2.10 -7.05
N ARG A 65 7.25 -3.26 -7.71
CA ARG A 65 7.03 -3.33 -9.17
C ARG A 65 5.68 -2.74 -9.57
N ARG A 66 4.60 -3.18 -8.92
CA ARG A 66 3.23 -2.70 -9.20
C ARG A 66 3.06 -1.22 -8.93
N PHE A 67 3.70 -0.71 -7.88
CA PHE A 67 3.74 0.72 -7.57
C PHE A 67 4.39 1.53 -8.69
N ARG A 68 5.56 1.11 -9.19
CA ARG A 68 6.23 1.79 -10.31
C ARG A 68 5.41 1.77 -11.59
N GLU A 69 4.79 0.64 -11.91
CA GLU A 69 3.88 0.50 -13.06
C GLU A 69 2.67 1.44 -12.94
N ALA A 70 2.06 1.48 -11.76
CA ALA A 70 0.92 2.34 -11.42
C ALA A 70 1.29 3.83 -11.52
N GLN A 71 2.40 4.23 -10.92
CA GLN A 71 2.87 5.61 -10.92
C GLN A 71 3.26 6.07 -12.33
N ALA A 72 3.91 5.24 -13.13
CA ALA A 72 4.21 5.56 -14.53
C ALA A 72 2.94 5.78 -15.38
N ALA A 73 1.82 5.11 -15.04
CA ALA A 73 0.55 5.29 -15.74
C ALA A 73 -0.13 6.62 -15.39
N CYS A 74 -0.05 7.08 -14.14
CA CYS A 74 -0.77 8.25 -13.64
C CYS A 74 0.11 9.46 -13.27
N HIS A 75 1.42 9.45 -13.55
CA HIS A 75 2.33 10.53 -13.15
C HIS A 75 1.92 11.89 -13.73
N PRO A 76 1.77 12.95 -12.92
CA PRO A 76 1.21 14.25 -13.32
C PRO A 76 1.87 14.84 -14.59
N ASP A 77 3.20 14.78 -14.69
CA ASP A 77 3.94 15.28 -15.86
C ASP A 77 3.52 14.63 -17.19
N SER A 78 3.13 13.36 -17.17
CA SER A 78 2.66 12.66 -18.36
C SER A 78 1.27 13.11 -18.82
N TRP A 79 0.48 13.72 -17.94
CA TRP A 79 -0.92 14.09 -18.21
C TRP A 79 -1.08 15.50 -18.77
N VAL A 80 -0.03 16.32 -18.72
CA VAL A 80 0.04 17.59 -19.44
C VAL A 80 -0.01 17.37 -20.96
N SER A 81 0.81 16.45 -21.48
CA SER A 81 0.84 16.16 -22.93
C SER A 81 -0.32 15.26 -23.38
N LYS A 82 -0.69 14.25 -22.57
CA LYS A 82 -1.78 13.31 -22.91
C LYS A 82 -3.17 13.95 -22.87
N GLY A 83 -3.39 14.94 -22.00
CA GLY A 83 -4.64 15.67 -21.95
C GLY A 83 -4.88 16.50 -23.20
N GLN A 84 -3.80 17.05 -23.77
CA GLN A 84 -3.85 17.78 -25.04
C GLN A 84 -4.25 16.86 -26.21
N VAL A 85 -3.71 15.63 -26.27
CA VAL A 85 -4.10 14.62 -27.28
C VAL A 85 -5.60 14.30 -27.22
N ARG A 86 -6.17 14.21 -26.01
CA ARG A 86 -7.62 13.98 -25.85
C ARG A 86 -8.44 15.19 -26.27
N ALA A 87 -8.02 16.40 -25.91
CA ALA A 87 -8.69 17.64 -26.31
C ALA A 87 -8.72 17.80 -27.84
N THR A 88 -7.59 17.52 -28.51
CA THR A 88 -7.51 17.52 -29.99
C THR A 88 -8.46 16.48 -30.60
N ARG A 89 -8.50 15.26 -30.05
CA ARG A 89 -9.37 14.18 -30.56
C ARG A 89 -10.87 14.49 -30.42
N LEU A 90 -11.24 15.28 -29.41
CA LEU A 90 -12.64 15.67 -29.16
C LEU A 90 -13.05 16.99 -29.85
N HIS A 91 -12.17 17.60 -30.65
CA HIS A 91 -12.39 18.90 -31.30
C HIS A 91 -12.77 20.04 -30.34
N ILE A 92 -12.30 19.98 -29.08
CA ILE A 92 -12.61 20.96 -28.05
C ILE A 92 -11.58 22.10 -28.16
N ARG A 93 -11.94 23.20 -28.83
CA ARG A 93 -11.04 24.35 -29.07
C ARG A 93 -11.09 25.45 -28.00
N ALA A 94 -12.11 25.47 -27.12
CA ALA A 94 -12.42 26.61 -26.24
C ALA A 94 -12.49 26.30 -24.74
N THR A 95 -12.28 25.04 -24.32
CA THR A 95 -12.28 24.61 -22.90
C THR A 95 -11.08 23.70 -22.59
N SER A 96 -9.94 23.96 -23.22
CA SER A 96 -8.73 23.14 -23.11
C SER A 96 -8.08 23.22 -21.74
N ASP A 97 -8.07 24.39 -21.13
CA ASP A 97 -7.22 24.66 -19.95
C ASP A 97 -7.86 24.08 -18.69
N ASP A 98 -9.16 24.29 -18.48
CA ASP A 98 -9.90 23.69 -17.37
C ASP A 98 -9.94 22.16 -17.43
N LEU A 99 -10.09 21.59 -18.64
CA LEU A 99 -10.08 20.13 -18.83
C LEU A 99 -8.69 19.55 -18.57
N LEU A 100 -7.64 20.24 -19.04
CA LEU A 100 -6.25 19.83 -18.83
C LEU A 100 -5.88 19.91 -17.34
N GLN A 101 -6.21 21.03 -16.69
CA GLN A 101 -6.02 21.24 -15.27
C GLN A 101 -6.75 20.15 -14.47
N LYS A 102 -8.01 19.89 -14.78
CA LYS A 102 -8.78 18.82 -14.12
C LYS A 102 -8.14 17.44 -14.28
N GLN A 103 -7.58 17.12 -15.44
CA GLN A 103 -6.87 15.84 -15.64
C GLN A 103 -5.56 15.79 -14.86
N GLN A 104 -4.85 16.90 -14.79
CA GLN A 104 -3.64 17.02 -13.98
C GLN A 104 -3.94 16.89 -12.48
N ASP A 105 -5.02 17.51 -11.99
CA ASP A 105 -5.48 17.39 -10.61
C ASP A 105 -5.86 15.94 -10.26
N ILE A 106 -6.56 15.26 -11.17
CA ILE A 106 -6.89 13.83 -11.00
C ILE A 106 -5.59 12.99 -10.96
N ALA A 107 -4.63 13.26 -11.86
CA ALA A 107 -3.35 12.56 -11.89
C ALA A 107 -2.55 12.77 -10.60
N GLN A 108 -2.52 14.01 -10.09
CA GLN A 108 -1.88 14.36 -8.83
C GLN A 108 -2.51 13.64 -7.64
N ASN A 109 -3.84 13.65 -7.55
CA ASN A 109 -4.57 12.97 -6.48
C ASN A 109 -4.31 11.44 -6.53
N LEU A 110 -4.35 10.83 -7.72
CA LEU A 110 -4.03 9.41 -7.87
C LEU A 110 -2.60 9.10 -7.46
N SER A 111 -1.62 9.90 -7.87
CA SER A 111 -0.23 9.74 -7.44
C SER A 111 -0.10 9.78 -5.92
N SER A 112 -0.78 10.74 -5.27
CA SER A 112 -0.79 10.83 -3.80
C SER A 112 -1.40 9.59 -3.14
N GLN A 113 -2.55 9.10 -3.63
CA GLN A 113 -3.19 7.89 -3.11
C GLN A 113 -2.30 6.65 -3.30
N LEU A 114 -1.58 6.54 -4.42
CA LEU A 114 -0.62 5.45 -4.64
C LEU A 114 0.53 5.50 -3.64
N ASN A 115 1.05 6.69 -3.33
CA ASN A 115 2.12 6.86 -2.35
C ASN A 115 1.63 6.46 -0.96
N GLU A 116 0.44 6.90 -0.57
CA GLU A 116 -0.18 6.51 0.70
C GLU A 116 -0.35 4.99 0.80
N ALA A 117 -0.95 4.38 -0.23
CA ALA A 117 -1.16 2.94 -0.29
C ALA A 117 0.16 2.15 -0.26
N TYR A 118 1.19 2.62 -0.97
CA TYR A 118 2.52 2.00 -0.95
C TYR A 118 3.14 2.10 0.44
N ASN A 119 3.11 3.28 1.07
CA ASN A 119 3.68 3.51 2.40
C ASN A 119 2.97 2.67 3.48
N ALA A 120 1.64 2.56 3.38
CA ALA A 120 0.85 1.72 4.26
C ALA A 120 1.17 0.24 4.10
N LEU A 121 1.33 -0.25 2.86
CA LEU A 121 1.64 -1.66 2.62
C LEU A 121 3.12 -2.03 2.77
N ALA A 122 4.04 -1.07 2.66
CA ALA A 122 5.49 -1.32 2.76
C ALA A 122 5.93 -1.56 4.20
N SER A 123 5.52 -0.70 5.14
CA SER A 123 5.85 -0.85 6.56
C SER A 123 4.96 -1.90 7.23
N PRO A 124 5.51 -2.90 7.94
CA PRO A 124 4.70 -3.88 8.68
C PRO A 124 3.74 -3.23 9.69
N LEU A 125 4.19 -2.21 10.43
CA LEU A 125 3.37 -1.50 11.41
C LEU A 125 2.20 -0.77 10.75
N ARG A 126 2.49 0.07 9.75
CA ARG A 126 1.43 0.79 9.00
C ARG A 126 0.48 -0.16 8.28
N ARG A 127 0.97 -1.33 7.86
CA ARG A 127 0.14 -2.36 7.24
C ARG A 127 -0.82 -2.95 8.25
N ALA A 128 -0.38 -3.19 9.49
CA ALA A 128 -1.25 -3.65 10.56
C ALA A 128 -2.33 -2.60 10.87
N GLU A 129 -1.94 -1.33 11.08
CA GLU A 129 -2.87 -0.20 11.30
C GLU A 129 -3.91 -0.11 10.19
N TYR A 130 -3.47 -0.14 8.93
CA TYR A 130 -4.35 -0.12 7.76
C TYR A 130 -5.34 -1.30 7.76
N ILE A 131 -4.86 -2.52 7.97
CA ILE A 131 -5.71 -3.72 7.97
C ILE A 131 -6.74 -3.64 9.10
N LEU A 132 -6.35 -3.18 10.28
CA LEU A 132 -7.26 -3.02 11.43
C LEU A 132 -8.31 -1.94 11.18
N ALA A 133 -7.91 -0.80 10.61
CA ALA A 133 -8.84 0.26 10.19
C ALA A 133 -9.87 -0.26 9.17
N GLN A 134 -9.46 -1.10 8.20
CA GLN A 134 -10.39 -1.74 7.25
C GLN A 134 -11.41 -2.69 7.91
N ASN A 135 -11.09 -3.22 9.09
CA ASN A 135 -11.98 -4.07 9.88
C ASN A 135 -12.80 -3.28 10.92
N GLY A 136 -12.73 -1.93 10.90
CA GLY A 136 -13.45 -1.08 11.83
C GLY A 136 -12.81 -0.96 13.21
N LEU A 137 -11.52 -1.30 13.33
CA LEU A 137 -10.71 -1.19 14.55
C LEU A 137 -9.56 -0.20 14.30
N PRO A 138 -9.82 1.11 14.15
CA PRO A 138 -8.74 2.08 14.02
C PRO A 138 -7.93 2.13 15.32
N ILE A 139 -6.62 1.97 15.23
CA ILE A 139 -5.69 2.20 16.35
C ILE A 139 -5.27 3.67 16.32
N GLY A 140 -5.36 4.34 17.45
CA GLY A 140 -4.85 5.71 17.63
C GLY A 140 -3.60 5.74 18.49
N GLU A 141 -2.78 6.79 18.34
CA GLU A 141 -1.63 7.06 19.22
C GLU A 141 -2.02 7.23 20.71
N ALA A 142 -3.29 7.53 20.97
CA ALA A 142 -3.85 7.74 22.30
C ALA A 142 -4.47 6.48 22.94
N ASP A 143 -4.40 5.32 22.27
CA ASP A 143 -4.84 4.08 22.89
C ASP A 143 -3.93 3.77 24.09
N HIS A 144 -4.53 3.67 25.27
CA HIS A 144 -3.77 3.47 26.51
C HIS A 144 -3.11 2.10 26.50
N LEU A 145 -1.78 2.08 26.60
CA LEU A 145 -1.03 0.86 26.90
C LEU A 145 -1.36 0.46 28.35
N GLU A 146 -2.07 -0.65 28.53
CA GLU A 146 -2.42 -1.17 29.87
C GLU A 146 -1.43 -2.27 30.34
N ASP A 147 -0.54 -2.71 29.47
CA ASP A 147 0.43 -3.78 29.73
C ASP A 147 1.61 -3.25 30.54
N ILE A 148 1.58 -3.48 31.86
CA ILE A 148 2.60 -3.03 32.80
C ILE A 148 3.98 -3.61 32.46
N GLU A 149 4.06 -4.87 32.04
CA GLU A 149 5.34 -5.52 31.72
C GLU A 149 6.01 -4.82 30.52
N LEU A 150 5.21 -4.52 29.49
CA LEU A 150 5.68 -3.79 28.31
C LEU A 150 6.06 -2.33 28.66
N ILE A 151 5.31 -1.66 29.54
CA ILE A 151 5.65 -0.29 29.98
C ILE A 151 6.99 -0.29 30.71
N THR A 152 7.22 -1.24 31.62
CA THR A 152 8.49 -1.37 32.35
C THR A 152 9.64 -1.61 31.38
N GLU A 153 9.49 -2.52 30.41
CA GLU A 153 10.49 -2.76 29.37
C GLU A 153 10.81 -1.47 28.57
N ILE A 154 9.79 -0.70 28.17
CA ILE A 154 9.99 0.57 27.46
C ILE A 154 10.78 1.57 28.32
N MET A 155 10.51 1.63 29.62
CA MET A 155 11.23 2.51 30.54
C MET A 155 12.70 2.10 30.69
N GLU A 156 12.99 0.81 30.87
CA GLU A 156 14.35 0.29 30.98
C GLU A 156 15.18 0.53 29.70
N VAL A 157 14.56 0.36 28.52
CA VAL A 157 15.21 0.66 27.23
C VAL A 157 15.50 2.15 27.09
N ARG A 158 14.59 3.04 27.54
CA ARG A 158 14.84 4.49 27.53
C ARG A 158 16.00 4.88 28.43
N GLU A 159 16.06 4.34 29.64
CA GLU A 159 17.18 4.55 30.56
C GLU A 159 18.50 4.06 29.93
N SER A 160 18.50 2.88 29.31
CA SER A 160 19.67 2.35 28.60
C SER A 160 20.14 3.24 27.45
N ILE A 161 19.23 3.95 26.76
CA ILE A 161 19.55 4.92 25.70
C ILE A 161 20.18 6.18 26.31
N ASP A 162 19.62 6.67 27.43
CA ASP A 162 20.11 7.87 28.10
C ASP A 162 21.50 7.67 28.74
N GLU A 163 21.82 6.45 29.18
CA GLU A 163 23.12 6.06 29.73
C GLU A 163 24.19 5.73 28.67
N ALA A 164 23.81 5.61 27.39
CA ALA A 164 24.74 5.23 26.34
C ALA A 164 25.73 6.38 26.03
N GLU A 165 27.01 6.16 26.34
CA GLU A 165 28.06 7.18 26.14
C GLU A 165 28.63 7.20 24.71
N ASP A 166 28.37 6.17 23.91
CA ASP A 166 28.91 6.03 22.55
C ASP A 166 27.89 5.48 21.53
N ALA A 167 28.22 5.64 20.25
CA ALA A 167 27.38 5.21 19.14
C ALA A 167 27.32 3.69 18.96
N GLU A 168 28.30 2.96 19.48
CA GLU A 168 28.34 1.50 19.39
C GLU A 168 27.26 0.92 20.31
N ARG A 169 27.17 1.40 21.55
CA ARG A 169 26.15 1.02 22.52
C ARG A 169 24.74 1.35 22.05
N LEU A 170 24.53 2.53 21.45
CA LEU A 170 23.24 2.88 20.84
C LEU A 170 22.85 1.92 19.70
N SER A 171 23.82 1.50 18.88
CA SER A 171 23.58 0.54 17.81
C SER A 171 23.22 -0.84 18.34
N GLU A 172 23.81 -1.29 19.45
CA GLU A 172 23.47 -2.56 20.10
C GLU A 172 22.02 -2.55 20.62
N ILE A 173 21.64 -1.49 21.33
CA ILE A 173 20.27 -1.31 21.85
C ILE A 173 19.26 -1.30 20.69
N GLY A 174 19.58 -0.58 19.61
CA GLY A 174 18.77 -0.56 18.39
C GLY A 174 18.61 -1.95 17.76
N ALA A 175 19.71 -2.72 17.66
CA ALA A 175 19.69 -4.06 17.08
C ALA A 175 18.87 -5.05 17.94
N GLU A 176 18.93 -4.96 19.27
CA GLU A 176 18.11 -5.76 20.17
C GLU A 176 16.62 -5.45 19.97
N ASN A 177 16.26 -4.16 19.95
CA ASN A 177 14.90 -3.72 19.73
C ASN A 177 14.35 -4.15 18.36
N ASP A 178 15.16 -4.02 17.30
CA ASP A 178 14.82 -4.51 15.96
C ASP A 178 14.59 -6.03 15.95
N GLY A 179 15.37 -6.78 16.74
CA GLY A 179 15.18 -8.21 16.97
C GLY A 179 13.82 -8.52 17.59
N LYS A 180 13.45 -7.83 18.67
CA LYS A 180 12.15 -7.97 19.35
C LYS A 180 10.99 -7.65 18.39
N CYS A 181 11.06 -6.53 17.67
CA CYS A 181 10.06 -6.16 16.67
C CYS A 181 9.92 -7.22 15.57
N ASN A 182 11.02 -7.77 15.06
CA ASN A 182 10.96 -8.83 14.05
C ASN A 182 10.30 -10.11 14.57
N VAL A 183 10.57 -10.50 15.81
CA VAL A 183 9.91 -11.67 16.43
C VAL A 183 8.41 -11.42 16.59
N MET A 184 7.99 -10.22 16.97
CA MET A 184 6.56 -9.89 17.08
C MET A 184 5.85 -9.91 15.71
N LEU A 185 6.48 -9.33 14.68
CA LEU A 185 5.89 -9.21 13.34
C LEU A 185 5.92 -10.52 12.54
N TRP A 186 6.93 -11.37 12.75
CA TRP A 186 7.20 -12.55 11.93
C TRP A 186 7.37 -13.85 12.71
N GLY A 187 7.38 -13.83 14.05
CA GLY A 187 7.62 -14.99 14.90
C GLY A 187 6.57 -16.09 14.76
N GLY A 188 5.33 -15.74 14.40
CA GLY A 188 4.30 -16.73 14.03
C GLY A 188 4.68 -17.53 12.77
N ARG A 189 5.42 -16.91 11.84
CA ARG A 189 5.86 -17.54 10.58
C ARG A 189 7.01 -18.53 10.83
N LEU A 190 7.91 -18.28 11.78
CA LEU A 190 9.01 -19.21 12.10
C LEU A 190 8.51 -20.54 12.68
N LYS A 191 7.43 -20.54 13.46
CA LYS A 191 6.82 -21.77 13.99
C LYS A 191 6.17 -22.62 12.88
N GLU A 192 5.55 -21.99 11.87
CA GLU A 192 4.95 -22.71 10.73
C GLU A 192 5.99 -23.24 9.73
N ILE A 193 7.07 -22.50 9.45
CA ILE A 193 8.15 -22.98 8.58
C ILE A 193 8.90 -24.17 9.22
N GLY A 194 8.94 -24.23 10.56
CA GLY A 194 9.47 -25.36 11.33
C GLY A 194 8.65 -26.65 11.23
N GLN A 195 7.35 -26.58 10.94
CA GLN A 195 6.51 -27.77 10.74
C GLN A 195 6.58 -28.35 9.32
N ILE A 196 6.92 -27.54 8.31
CA ILE A 196 7.04 -28.02 6.92
C ILE A 196 8.33 -28.84 6.71
N LYS A 197 9.38 -28.63 7.53
CA LYS A 197 10.66 -29.36 7.39
C LYS A 197 10.80 -30.66 8.21
N LEU A 198 9.83 -31.02 9.05
CA LEU A 198 9.89 -32.25 9.87
C LEU A 198 8.86 -33.32 9.50
N GLY A 199 8.07 -33.13 8.44
CA GLY A 199 7.07 -34.11 7.97
C GLY A 199 7.49 -34.98 6.77
N GLY A 200 8.78 -34.99 6.39
CA GLY A 200 9.21 -35.45 5.06
C GLY A 200 10.39 -36.42 5.03
N ARG A 201 10.43 -37.43 5.91
CA ARG A 201 11.05 -38.76 5.67
C ARG A 201 11.12 -39.52 6.99
N LEU A 202 10.25 -40.51 7.17
CA LEU A 202 10.56 -41.83 7.73
C LEU A 202 9.33 -42.71 7.46
N GLY A 203 9.49 -43.67 6.56
CA GLY A 203 8.43 -44.61 6.18
C GLY A 203 8.84 -45.43 4.96
N ASN A 204 9.58 -46.51 5.26
CA ASN A 204 9.87 -47.74 4.51
C ASN A 204 9.59 -47.78 3.00
#